data_AF-A0A9E3AUK8-F1
#
_entry.id   AF-A0A9E3AUK8-F1
#
_cell.length_a   1.000
_cell.length_b   1.000
_cell.length_c   1.000
_cell.angle_alpha   90.00
_cell.angle_beta   90.00
_cell.angle_gamma   90.00
#
_symmetry.space_group_name_H-M   'P 1'
#
loop_
_entity.id
_entity.type
_entity.pdbx_description
1 polymer ?
#
loop_
_entity_poly.entity_id
_entity_poly.type
_entity_poly.pdbx_seq_one_letter_code
_entity_poly.pdbx_strand_id
1 'polypeptide(L)' 'MSRFYISPHAQSDLSSILEYLAKEAGTWVARDYREQIRAFYRLLRDYPDIGAPRPSLGRDIRMGVVRPYLVIYRHSGG' A
#
# COMPACT_ATOMS: atom_id res chain seq x y z
N MET A 1 7.33 8.57 15.00
CA MET A 1 7.54 8.46 13.54
C MET A 1 8.12 7.09 13.24
N SER A 2 7.31 6.17 12.73
CA SER A 2 7.80 4.83 12.39
C SER A 2 8.51 4.86 11.03
N ARG A 3 9.70 4.26 10.95
CA ARG A 3 10.43 4.08 9.69
C ARG A 3 9.86 2.83 9.02
N PHE A 4 9.21 3.00 7.87
CA PHE A 4 8.79 1.87 7.04
C PHE A 4 9.73 1.71 5.83
N TYR A 5 9.77 0.49 5.33
CA TYR A 5 10.52 0.11 4.13
C TYR A 5 9.52 -0.46 3.11
N ILE A 6 9.67 -0.07 1.85
CA ILE A 6 8.89 -0.63 0.73
C ILE A 6 9.75 -1.73 0.11
N SER A 7 9.21 -2.95 0.04
CA SER A 7 9.93 -4.07 -0.56
C SER A 7 10.12 -3.86 -2.08
N PRO A 8 11.13 -4.49 -2.69
CA PRO A 8 11.34 -4.37 -4.14
C PRO A 8 10.13 -4.89 -4.93
N HIS A 9 9.47 -5.94 -4.43
CA HIS A 9 8.23 -6.45 -5.01
C HIS A 9 7.11 -5.42 -4.96
N ALA A 10 6.86 -4.79 -3.81
CA ALA A 10 5.83 -3.77 -3.69
C ALA A 10 6.12 -2.52 -4.55
N GLN A 11 7.40 -2.17 -4.73
CA GLN A 11 7.80 -1.10 -5.63
C GLN A 11 7.51 -1.45 -7.10
N SER A 12 7.73 -2.70 -7.49
CA SER A 12 7.38 -3.21 -8.83
C SER A 12 5.87 -3.23 -9.04
N ASP A 13 5.10 -3.73 -8.05
CA ASP A 13 3.64 -3.75 -8.11
C ASP A 13 3.08 -2.36 -8.34
N LEU A 14 3.61 -1.37 -7.61
CA LEU A 14 3.20 0.03 -7.77
C LEU A 14 3.51 0.55 -9.18
N SER A 15 4.68 0.24 -9.74
CA SER A 15 5.02 0.66 -11.12
C SER A 15 4.05 0.04 -12.12
N SER A 16 3.84 -1.28 -12.04
CA SER A 16 2.96 -2.01 -12.96
C SER A 16 1.50 -1.55 -12.88
N ILE A 17 0.99 -1.28 -11.67
CA ILE A 17 -0.36 -0.72 -11.47
C ILE A 17 -0.50 0.65 -12.14
N LEU A 18 0.47 1.55 -11.93
CA LEU A 18 0.41 2.90 -12.47
C LEU A 18 0.58 2.92 -13.99
N GLU A 19 1.45 2.09 -14.53
CA GLU A 19 1.62 1.90 -15.98
C GLU A 19 0.33 1.36 -16.63
N TYR A 20 -0.29 0.35 -16.01
CA TYR A 20 -1.56 -0.20 -16.46
C TYR A 20 -2.68 0.85 -16.44
N LEU A 21 -2.84 1.57 -15.32
CA LEU A 21 -3.86 2.61 -15.20
C LEU A 21 -3.63 3.76 -16.19
N ALA A 22 -2.38 4.15 -16.41
CA ALA A 22 -2.05 5.21 -17.37
C ALA A 22 -2.42 4.80 -18.79
N LYS A 23 -2.20 3.52 -19.14
CA LYS A 23 -2.53 2.95 -20.44
C LYS A 23 -4.04 2.81 -20.66
N GLU A 24 -4.77 2.24 -19.70
CA GLU A 24 -6.18 1.87 -19.89
C GLU A 24 -7.17 2.97 -19.49
N ALA A 25 -6.82 3.80 -18.50
CA ALA A 25 -7.72 4.82 -17.93
C ALA A 25 -7.17 6.26 -18.02
N GLY A 26 -5.94 6.42 -18.49
CA GLY A 26 -5.28 7.71 -18.66
C GLY A 26 -4.44 8.17 -17.47
N THR A 27 -3.54 9.12 -17.76
CA THR A 27 -2.51 9.59 -16.82
C THR A 27 -3.08 10.26 -15.57
N TRP A 28 -4.22 10.93 -15.67
CA TRP A 28 -4.90 11.56 -14.54
C TRP A 28 -5.37 10.54 -13.52
N VAL A 29 -5.96 9.43 -13.98
CA VAL A 29 -6.41 8.32 -13.11
C VAL A 29 -5.21 7.67 -12.43
N ALA A 30 -4.16 7.34 -13.17
CA ALA A 30 -2.93 6.78 -12.57
C ALA A 30 -2.34 7.70 -11.49
N ARG A 31 -2.29 9.01 -11.77
CA ARG A 31 -1.78 9.98 -10.81
C ARG A 31 -2.63 10.07 -9.55
N ASP A 32 -3.96 10.03 -9.68
CA ASP A 32 -4.87 10.03 -8.53
C ASP A 32 -4.64 8.81 -7.63
N TYR A 33 -4.57 7.61 -8.21
CA TYR A 33 -4.25 6.38 -7.48
C TYR A 33 -2.90 6.43 -6.76
N ARG A 34 -1.87 7.00 -7.41
CA ARG A 34 -0.57 7.21 -6.78
C ARG A 34 -0.68 8.06 -5.52
N GLU A 35 -1.47 9.13 -5.55
CA GLU A 35 -1.65 10.00 -4.40
C GLU A 35 -2.49 9.35 -3.29
N GLN A 36 -3.50 8.55 -3.63
CA GLN A 36 -4.25 7.76 -2.65
C GLN A 36 -3.34 6.74 -1.93
N ILE A 37 -2.49 6.02 -2.66
CA ILE A 37 -1.53 5.07 -2.07
C ILE A 37 -0.52 5.82 -1.18
N ARG A 38 0.00 6.97 -1.61
CA ARG A 38 0.89 7.81 -0.80
C ARG A 38 0.20 8.32 0.47
N ALA A 39 -1.08 8.68 0.39
CA ALA A 39 -1.86 9.08 1.55
C ALA A 39 -1.97 7.92 2.55
N PHE A 40 -2.19 6.70 2.07
CA PHE A 40 -2.20 5.52 2.92
C PHE A 40 -0.83 5.26 3.57
N TYR A 41 0.29 5.44 2.85
CA TYR A 41 1.63 5.32 3.45
C TYR A 41 1.88 6.36 4.55
N ARG A 42 1.38 7.59 4.39
CA ARG A 42 1.43 8.61 5.44
C ARG A 42 0.63 8.18 6.66
N LEU A 43 -0.56 7.61 6.47
CA LEU A 43 -1.36 7.05 7.56
C LEU A 43 -0.62 5.91 8.28
N LEU A 44 0.01 4.98 7.55
CA LEU A 44 0.76 3.88 8.16
C LEU A 44 1.93 4.34 9.02
N ARG A 45 2.58 5.44 8.66
CA ARG A 45 3.67 6.03 9.44
C ARG A 45 3.22 6.46 10.84
N ASP A 46 1.99 6.95 10.93
CA ASP A 46 1.43 7.57 12.12
C ASP A 46 0.51 6.59 12.90
N TYR A 47 -0.13 5.65 12.19
CA TYR A 47 -1.05 4.63 12.71
C TYR A 47 -0.78 3.26 12.06
N PRO A 48 0.30 2.57 12.42
CA PRO A 48 0.69 1.32 11.76
C PRO A 48 -0.30 0.16 12.01
N ASP A 49 -1.15 0.24 13.02
CA ASP A 49 -2.16 -0.79 13.33
C ASP A 49 -3.51 -0.58 12.65
N ILE A 50 -3.66 0.47 11.82
CA ILE A 50 -4.91 0.79 11.11
C ILE A 50 -5.38 -0.31 10.15
N GLY A 51 -4.45 -1.12 9.63
CA GLY A 51 -4.75 -2.27 8.80
C GLY A 51 -5.20 -3.47 9.63
N ALA A 52 -6.21 -4.18 9.14
CA ALA A 52 -6.76 -5.34 9.82
C ALA A 52 -5.74 -6.49 9.84
N PRO A 53 -5.57 -7.20 10.97
CA PRO A 53 -4.66 -8.33 11.07
C PRO A 53 -5.10 -9.47 10.14
N ARG A 54 -4.12 -10.19 9.60
CA ARG A 54 -4.31 -11.31 8.67
C ARG A 54 -3.42 -12.49 9.08
N PRO A 55 -3.73 -13.16 10.20
CA PRO A 55 -2.90 -14.25 10.72
C PRO A 55 -2.78 -15.43 9.75
N SER A 56 -3.77 -15.63 8.87
CA SER A 56 -3.72 -16.64 7.80
C SER A 56 -2.63 -16.39 6.75
N LEU A 57 -2.12 -15.16 6.61
CA LEU A 57 -1.05 -14.80 5.69
C LEU A 57 0.34 -14.78 6.37
N GLY A 58 0.38 -15.00 7.67
CA GLY A 58 1.60 -15.03 8.47
C GLY A 58 1.56 -14.12 9.69
N ARG A 59 2.59 -14.24 10.52
CA ARG A 59 2.73 -13.46 11.75
C ARG A 59 2.92 -11.97 11.46
N ASP A 60 2.22 -11.13 12.23
CA ASP A 60 2.27 -9.65 12.19
C ASP A 60 1.90 -9.05 10.83
N ILE A 61 1.26 -9.83 9.94
CA ILE A 61 0.75 -9.36 8.66
C ILE A 61 -0.57 -8.63 8.87
N ARG A 62 -0.67 -7.48 8.23
CA ARG A 62 -1.83 -6.60 8.21
C ARG A 62 -2.19 -6.24 6.77
N MET A 63 -3.44 -5.86 6.59
CA MET A 63 -4.00 -5.51 5.30
C MET A 63 -4.72 -4.17 5.38
N GLY A 64 -4.27 -3.22 4.55
CA GLY A 64 -4.94 -1.97 4.25
C GLY A 64 -5.67 -2.03 2.91
N VAL A 65 -6.65 -1.14 2.74
CA VAL A 65 -7.46 -1.06 1.51
C VAL A 65 -7.31 0.32 0.89
N VAL A 66 -6.88 0.35 -0.38
CA VAL A 66 -6.92 1.53 -1.25
C VAL A 66 -7.65 1.08 -2.52
N ARG A 67 -8.99 1.09 -2.47
CA ARG A 67 -9.83 0.41 -3.48
C ARG A 67 -9.43 0.84 -4.90
N PRO A 68 -9.27 -0.10 -5.85
CA PRO A 68 -9.55 -1.54 -5.74
C PRO A 68 -8.39 -2.39 -5.20
N TYR A 69 -7.27 -1.78 -4.80
CA TYR A 69 -6.05 -2.47 -4.39
C TYR A 69 -5.99 -2.74 -2.88
N LEU A 70 -5.19 -3.75 -2.54
CA LEU A 70 -4.84 -4.08 -1.16
C LEU A 70 -3.38 -3.72 -0.92
N VAL A 71 -3.10 -3.18 0.27
CA VAL A 71 -1.73 -2.95 0.75
C VAL A 71 -1.46 -3.96 1.84
N ILE A 72 -0.60 -4.93 1.55
CA ILE A 72 -0.15 -5.95 2.52
C ILE A 72 1.14 -5.47 3.14
N TYR A 73 1.21 -5.44 4.47
CA TYR A 73 2.39 -5.00 5.19
C TYR A 73 2.56 -5.77 6.49
N ARG A 74 3.77 -5.72 7.05
CA ARG A 74 4.09 -6.30 8.36
C ARG A 74 4.34 -5.19 9.36
N HIS A 75 3.77 -5.31 10.56
CA HIS A 75 4.07 -4.43 11.67
C HIS A 75 4.28 -5.25 12.93
N SER A 76 5.55 -5.45 13.30
CA SER A 76 5.95 -6.06 14.57
C SER A 76 6.30 -4.92 15.53
N GLY A 77 5.30 -4.39 16.23
CA GLY A 77 5.44 -3.25 17.12
C GLY A 77 4.18 -3.02 17.93
N GLY A 78 4.09 -3.72 19.07
CA GLY A 78 3.08 -3.56 20.11
C GLY A 78 3.68 -4.03 21.42
#